data_AF-A0A7Z8L4T6-F1
#
_entry.id   AF-A0A7Z8L4T6-F1
#
_cell.length_a   1.000
_cell.length_b   1.000
_cell.length_c   1.000
_cell.angle_alpha   90.00
_cell.angle_beta   90.00
_cell.angle_gamma   90.00
#
_symmetry.space_group_name_H-M   'P 1'
#
loop_
_entity.id
_entity.type
_entity.pdbx_description
1 polymer ?
#
loop_
_entity_poly.entity_id
_entity_poly.type
_entity_poly.pdbx_seq_one_letter_code
_entity_poly.pdbx_strand_id
1 'polypeptide(L)'
;MAWASLLATRPDDELYERYLASFRYYRNWHLEAANRNPAFIPWHTQAHYMVWQQRRDPALARFIFLTNDWLLREMHSPGAASSPDMAGRFYKPGGAYGPPHASSTGVYLEGLIDAFCLARELGDTQREAAYRLAIRRGLRSVLQLTFGFGQPLWYIRQPQRAFGGVRETVYHNEIRVDNVQHNLMAIMKILRHFSREDFTHEDDEAPANQAPSSSPKPLGQPRQ
;
A
#
# COMPACT_ATOMS: atom_id res chain seq x y z
N MET A 1 -8.54 4.30 16.39
CA MET A 1 -7.61 5.46 16.35
C MET A 1 -7.68 6.28 17.63
N ALA A 2 -8.78 6.97 17.96
CA ALA A 2 -8.85 7.87 19.13
C ALA A 2 -8.33 7.27 20.46
N TRP A 3 -8.80 6.08 20.85
CA TRP A 3 -8.33 5.38 22.05
C TRP A 3 -6.82 5.07 22.03
N ALA A 4 -6.28 4.66 20.88
CA ALA A 4 -4.86 4.37 20.72
C ALA A 4 -4.00 5.64 20.87
N SER A 5 -4.45 6.76 20.29
CA SER A 5 -3.80 8.06 20.42
C SER A 5 -3.81 8.57 21.85
N LEU A 6 -4.92 8.39 22.57
CA LEU A 6 -5.01 8.79 23.98
C LEU A 6 -4.11 7.91 24.87
N LEU A 7 -4.06 6.60 24.63
CA LEU A 7 -3.13 5.71 25.32
C LEU A 7 -1.68 6.12 25.11
N ALA A 8 -1.31 6.48 23.88
CA ALA A 8 0.05 6.91 23.54
C ALA A 8 0.51 8.18 24.25
N THR A 9 -0.42 9.08 24.60
CA THR A 9 -0.08 10.32 25.35
C THR A 9 -0.31 10.18 26.85
N ARG A 10 -1.19 9.27 27.26
CA ARG A 10 -1.56 9.03 28.66
C ARG A 10 -1.78 7.53 28.89
N PRO A 11 -0.71 6.78 29.24
CA PRO A 11 -0.84 5.38 29.60
C PRO A 11 -1.76 5.21 30.80
N ASP A 12 -2.81 4.39 30.64
CA ASP A 12 -3.82 4.12 31.65
C ASP A 12 -4.39 2.70 31.44
N ASP A 13 -4.47 1.92 32.52
CA ASP A 13 -4.88 0.52 32.44
C ASP A 13 -6.37 0.36 32.17
N GLU A 14 -7.20 1.25 32.71
CA GLU A 14 -8.64 1.24 32.44
C GLU A 14 -8.90 1.58 30.96
N LEU A 15 -8.21 2.59 30.44
CA LEU A 15 -8.25 2.95 29.04
C LEU A 15 -7.77 1.81 28.13
N TYR A 16 -6.73 1.08 28.56
CA TYR A 16 -6.21 -0.07 27.84
C TYR A 16 -7.25 -1.20 27.76
N GLU A 17 -7.96 -1.49 28.85
CA GLU A 17 -9.03 -2.49 28.83
C GLU A 17 -10.21 -2.09 27.93
N ARG A 18 -10.58 -0.81 27.90
CA ARG A 18 -11.61 -0.29 26.97
C ARG A 18 -11.17 -0.44 25.51
N TYR A 19 -9.89 -0.17 25.25
CA TYR A 19 -9.29 -0.39 23.94
C TYR A 19 -9.31 -1.88 23.56
N LEU A 20 -8.93 -2.78 24.46
CA LEU A 20 -8.94 -4.22 24.21
C LEU A 20 -10.35 -4.77 24.00
N ALA A 21 -11.36 -4.23 24.69
CA ALA A 21 -12.76 -4.58 24.43
C ALA A 21 -13.15 -4.25 22.98
N SER A 22 -12.78 -3.06 22.49
CA SER A 22 -13.00 -2.65 21.10
C SER A 22 -12.21 -3.53 20.12
N PHE A 23 -10.95 -3.82 20.42
CA PHE A 23 -10.10 -4.71 19.61
C PHE A 23 -10.72 -6.10 19.46
N ARG A 24 -11.14 -6.73 20.58
CA ARG A 24 -11.77 -8.07 20.56
C ARG A 24 -13.02 -8.09 19.68
N TYR A 25 -13.88 -7.09 19.83
CA TYR A 25 -15.09 -6.97 19.02
C TYR A 25 -14.77 -6.86 17.52
N TYR A 26 -13.98 -5.87 17.12
CA TYR A 26 -13.69 -5.64 15.70
C TYR A 26 -12.82 -6.73 15.07
N ARG A 27 -11.94 -7.38 15.86
CA ARG A 27 -11.21 -8.57 15.41
C ARG A 27 -12.19 -9.68 15.05
N ASN A 28 -13.11 -10.03 15.94
CA ASN A 28 -14.08 -11.10 15.68
C ASN A 28 -14.95 -10.74 14.47
N TRP A 29 -15.49 -9.52 14.45
CA TRP A 29 -16.28 -9.02 13.33
C TRP A 29 -15.54 -9.12 12.00
N HIS A 30 -14.28 -8.68 11.92
CA HIS A 30 -13.48 -8.70 10.68
C HIS A 30 -13.13 -10.12 10.21
N LEU A 31 -13.01 -11.08 11.13
CA LEU A 31 -12.67 -12.47 10.80
C LEU A 31 -13.86 -13.26 10.23
N GLU A 32 -15.09 -12.76 10.41
CA GLU A 32 -16.25 -13.29 9.70
C GLU A 32 -16.15 -12.96 8.20
N ALA A 33 -16.24 -13.99 7.35
CA ALA A 33 -16.04 -13.84 5.91
C ALA A 33 -16.97 -12.81 5.26
N ALA A 34 -18.21 -12.68 5.76
CA ALA A 34 -19.21 -11.73 5.26
C ALA A 34 -18.84 -10.26 5.53
N ASN A 35 -18.03 -10.00 6.56
CA ASN A 35 -17.67 -8.65 7.00
C ASN A 35 -16.29 -8.20 6.50
N ARG A 36 -15.50 -9.15 5.99
CA ARG A 36 -14.09 -8.91 5.67
C ARG A 36 -13.94 -7.90 4.54
N ASN A 37 -13.37 -6.76 4.85
CA ASN A 37 -13.23 -5.65 3.92
C ASN A 37 -11.86 -4.97 4.10
N PRO A 38 -11.10 -4.74 3.01
CA PRO A 38 -9.76 -4.17 3.09
C PRO A 38 -9.76 -2.76 3.65
N ALA A 39 -10.81 -1.96 3.44
CA ALA A 39 -10.85 -0.54 3.80
C ALA A 39 -10.61 -0.27 5.30
N PHE A 40 -10.91 -1.23 6.18
CA PHE A 40 -10.72 -1.08 7.63
C PHE A 40 -9.31 -1.42 8.10
N ILE A 41 -8.60 -2.27 7.36
CA ILE A 41 -7.29 -2.81 7.73
C ILE A 41 -6.25 -1.73 8.07
N PRO A 42 -6.06 -0.69 7.25
CA PRO A 42 -5.04 0.33 7.55
C PRO A 42 -5.34 1.07 8.85
N TRP A 43 -6.60 1.40 9.15
CA TRP A 43 -6.98 2.07 10.39
C TRP A 43 -6.75 1.22 11.64
N HIS A 44 -7.09 -0.07 11.54
CA HIS A 44 -6.81 -1.03 12.60
C HIS A 44 -5.31 -1.22 12.78
N THR A 45 -4.56 -1.36 11.70
CA THR A 45 -3.11 -1.53 11.74
C THR A 45 -2.44 -0.36 12.48
N GLN A 46 -2.77 0.87 12.10
CA GLN A 46 -2.24 2.06 12.77
C GLN A 46 -2.57 2.09 14.25
N ALA A 47 -3.84 1.87 14.60
CA ALA A 47 -4.27 1.89 16.00
C ALA A 47 -3.64 0.76 16.83
N HIS A 48 -3.48 -0.43 16.26
CA HIS A 48 -2.91 -1.61 16.93
C HIS A 48 -1.40 -1.50 17.10
N TYR A 49 -0.71 -0.97 16.09
CA TYR A 49 0.74 -0.77 16.18
C TYR A 49 1.10 0.27 17.25
N MET A 50 0.37 1.40 17.31
CA MET A 50 0.57 2.41 18.35
C MET A 50 0.44 1.86 19.78
N VAL A 51 -0.54 0.99 20.02
CA VAL A 51 -0.73 0.38 21.35
C VAL A 51 0.29 -0.74 21.60
N TRP A 52 0.61 -1.51 20.56
CA TRP A 52 1.64 -2.54 20.64
C TRP A 52 3.02 -1.98 20.99
N GLN A 53 3.41 -0.82 20.45
CA GLN A 53 4.69 -0.18 20.78
C GLN A 53 4.85 0.08 22.29
N GLN A 54 3.75 0.28 23.01
CA GLN A 54 3.73 0.56 24.45
C GLN A 54 3.57 -0.69 25.30
N ARG A 55 2.66 -1.59 24.91
CA ARG A 55 2.20 -2.71 25.76
C ARG A 55 2.74 -4.07 25.29
N ARG A 56 3.30 -4.12 24.08
CA ARG A 56 3.87 -5.32 23.43
C ARG A 56 2.93 -6.52 23.40
N ASP A 57 1.61 -6.29 23.38
CA ASP A 57 0.62 -7.37 23.38
C ASP A 57 0.70 -8.19 22.08
N PRO A 58 1.05 -9.49 22.15
CA PRO A 58 1.25 -10.30 20.97
C PRO A 58 -0.05 -10.56 20.18
N ALA A 59 -1.23 -10.40 20.79
CA ALA A 59 -2.50 -10.52 20.07
C ALA A 59 -2.70 -9.39 19.05
N LEU A 60 -2.25 -8.17 19.38
CA LEU A 60 -2.28 -7.03 18.46
C LEU A 60 -1.35 -7.28 17.25
N ALA A 61 -0.11 -7.70 17.51
CA ALA A 61 0.87 -8.01 16.47
C ALA A 61 0.37 -9.11 15.52
N ARG A 62 -0.17 -10.21 16.08
CA ARG A 62 -0.75 -11.30 15.27
C ARG A 62 -1.90 -10.82 14.39
N PHE A 63 -2.75 -9.94 14.89
CA PHE A 63 -3.88 -9.42 14.11
C PHE A 63 -3.43 -8.46 13.00
N ILE A 64 -2.43 -7.62 13.28
CA ILE A 64 -1.80 -6.75 12.26
C ILE A 64 -1.26 -7.60 11.11
N PHE A 65 -0.46 -8.62 11.40
CA PHE A 65 0.08 -9.51 10.36
C PHE A 65 -1.01 -10.26 9.60
N LEU A 66 -1.96 -10.87 10.32
CA LEU A 66 -3.06 -11.63 9.71
C LEU A 66 -3.86 -10.80 8.70
N THR A 67 -4.12 -9.53 9.03
CA THR A 67 -4.93 -8.64 8.17
C THR A 67 -4.11 -8.05 7.02
N ASN A 68 -2.87 -7.62 7.25
CA ASN A 68 -2.02 -7.08 6.18
C ASN A 68 -1.56 -8.16 5.19
N ASP A 69 -1.30 -9.39 5.65
CA ASP A 69 -0.98 -10.52 4.77
C ASP A 69 -2.16 -10.83 3.83
N TRP A 70 -3.39 -10.74 4.35
CA TRP A 70 -4.59 -10.88 3.53
C TRP A 70 -4.77 -9.70 2.58
N LEU A 71 -4.57 -8.47 3.06
CA LEU A 71 -4.65 -7.26 2.23
C LEU A 71 -3.75 -7.37 1.00
N LEU A 72 -2.48 -7.79 1.16
CA LEU A 72 -1.56 -7.95 0.04
C LEU A 72 -2.03 -9.02 -0.95
N ARG A 73 -2.49 -10.18 -0.46
CA ARG A 73 -2.99 -11.26 -1.33
C ARG A 73 -4.25 -10.90 -2.09
N GLU A 74 -5.09 -10.02 -1.55
CA GLU A 74 -6.34 -9.64 -2.19
C GLU A 74 -6.21 -8.42 -3.10
N MET A 75 -5.43 -7.42 -2.68
CA MET A 75 -5.39 -6.10 -3.31
C MET A 75 -4.10 -5.81 -4.05
N HIS A 76 -3.04 -6.59 -3.87
CA HIS A 76 -1.71 -6.28 -4.41
C HIS A 76 -1.04 -7.53 -5.06
N SER A 77 -1.86 -8.36 -5.71
CA SER A 77 -1.40 -9.59 -6.35
C SER A 77 -0.50 -9.31 -7.57
N PRO A 78 0.63 -10.03 -7.72
CA PRO A 78 1.46 -9.94 -8.91
C PRO A 78 0.66 -10.21 -10.19
N GLY A 79 0.90 -9.43 -11.25
CA GLY A 79 0.22 -9.61 -12.54
C GLY A 79 -1.23 -9.15 -12.61
N ALA A 80 -1.82 -8.62 -11.52
CA ALA A 80 -3.20 -8.12 -11.51
C ALA A 80 -3.38 -6.82 -12.32
N ALA A 81 -2.29 -6.11 -12.64
CA ALA A 81 -2.34 -4.91 -13.44
C ALA A 81 -2.47 -5.25 -14.93
N SER A 82 -3.48 -4.71 -15.60
CA SER A 82 -3.69 -4.89 -17.04
C SER A 82 -2.73 -4.10 -17.92
N SER A 83 -1.98 -3.16 -17.33
CA SER A 83 -0.96 -2.34 -18.00
C SER A 83 0.17 -2.01 -17.02
N PRO A 84 1.43 -1.85 -17.49
CA PRO A 84 2.54 -1.39 -16.67
C PRO A 84 2.24 -0.09 -15.90
N ASP A 85 1.44 0.80 -16.48
CA ASP A 85 1.02 2.04 -15.85
C ASP A 85 0.17 1.85 -14.59
N MET A 86 -0.55 0.73 -14.53
CA MET A 86 -1.41 0.37 -13.39
C MET A 86 -0.68 -0.45 -12.33
N ALA A 87 0.60 -0.80 -12.55
CA ALA A 87 1.37 -1.62 -11.63
C ALA A 87 1.59 -0.91 -10.28
N GLY A 88 1.40 -1.68 -9.19
CA GLY A 88 1.61 -1.22 -7.82
C GLY A 88 0.41 -0.55 -7.14
N ARG A 89 -0.69 -0.31 -7.85
CA ARG A 89 -1.92 0.16 -7.22
C ARG A 89 -2.56 -0.96 -6.39
N PHE A 90 -3.21 -0.60 -5.30
CA PHE A 90 -4.00 -1.54 -4.52
C PHE A 90 -5.40 -1.65 -5.12
N TYR A 91 -5.68 -2.76 -5.80
CA TYR A 91 -6.94 -3.00 -6.47
C TYR A 91 -7.16 -4.49 -6.74
N LYS A 92 -8.40 -4.95 -6.56
CA LYS A 92 -8.84 -6.29 -6.93
C LYS A 92 -9.77 -6.22 -8.16
N PRO A 93 -9.29 -6.57 -9.37
CA PRO A 93 -10.14 -6.66 -10.55
C PRO A 93 -11.31 -7.61 -10.33
N GLY A 94 -12.53 -7.18 -10.68
CA GLY A 94 -13.76 -7.97 -10.48
C GLY A 94 -14.16 -8.17 -9.01
N GLY A 95 -13.50 -7.51 -8.06
CA GLY A 95 -13.86 -7.54 -6.64
C GLY A 95 -15.04 -6.63 -6.29
N ALA A 96 -15.63 -6.85 -5.12
CA ALA A 96 -16.77 -6.08 -4.60
C ALA A 96 -16.38 -4.78 -3.88
N TYR A 97 -15.11 -4.35 -3.96
CA TYR A 97 -14.56 -3.24 -3.15
C TYR A 97 -14.57 -1.88 -3.86
N GLY A 98 -15.27 -1.79 -4.99
CA GLY A 98 -15.35 -0.57 -5.79
C GLY A 98 -14.19 -0.40 -6.80
N PRO A 99 -14.20 0.70 -7.56
CA PRO A 99 -13.17 0.99 -8.56
C PRO A 99 -11.81 1.31 -7.91
N PRO A 100 -10.69 1.20 -8.67
CA PRO A 100 -9.39 1.62 -8.18
C PRO A 100 -9.36 3.13 -7.95
N HIS A 101 -8.73 3.57 -6.86
CA HIS A 101 -8.65 4.98 -6.49
C HIS A 101 -7.31 5.29 -5.81
N ALA A 102 -6.69 6.43 -6.14
CA ALA A 102 -5.41 6.85 -5.58
C ALA A 102 -5.45 7.01 -4.05
N SER A 103 -6.53 7.62 -3.52
CA SER A 103 -6.83 7.66 -2.08
C SER A 103 -6.71 6.27 -1.42
N SER A 104 -7.32 5.23 -2.00
CA SER A 104 -7.24 3.86 -1.43
C SER A 104 -5.80 3.35 -1.37
N THR A 105 -5.02 3.55 -2.43
CA THR A 105 -3.58 3.19 -2.42
C THR A 105 -2.84 3.92 -1.31
N GLY A 106 -3.06 5.22 -1.14
CA GLY A 106 -2.48 6.01 -0.05
C GLY A 106 -2.84 5.47 1.33
N VAL A 107 -4.12 5.24 1.61
CA VAL A 107 -4.59 4.73 2.92
C VAL A 107 -3.96 3.36 3.23
N TYR A 108 -3.87 2.46 2.24
CA TYR A 108 -3.23 1.16 2.47
C TYR A 108 -1.74 1.31 2.77
N LEU A 109 -1.03 2.23 2.10
CA LEU A 109 0.37 2.53 2.40
C LEU A 109 0.56 3.09 3.83
N GLU A 110 -0.36 3.93 4.32
CA GLU A 110 -0.31 4.47 5.69
C GLU A 110 -0.34 3.39 6.78
N GLY A 111 -1.12 2.33 6.55
CA GLY A 111 -1.18 1.17 7.44
C GLY A 111 -0.02 0.19 7.21
N LEU A 112 0.32 -0.08 5.95
CA LEU A 112 1.31 -1.07 5.59
C LEU A 112 2.71 -0.73 6.11
N ILE A 113 3.06 0.56 6.18
CA ILE A 113 4.32 1.00 6.78
C ILE A 113 4.42 0.65 8.27
N ASP A 114 3.32 0.64 9.03
CA ASP A 114 3.33 0.19 10.43
C ASP A 114 3.50 -1.32 10.54
N ALA A 115 2.84 -2.08 9.65
CA ALA A 115 3.02 -3.53 9.60
C ALA A 115 4.48 -3.89 9.24
N PHE A 116 5.11 -3.11 8.35
CA PHE A 116 6.54 -3.20 8.05
C PHE A 116 7.42 -2.91 9.26
N CYS A 117 7.18 -1.80 9.97
CA CYS A 117 7.95 -1.48 11.17
C CYS A 117 7.80 -2.56 12.25
N LEU A 118 6.59 -3.09 12.44
CA LEU A 118 6.33 -4.21 13.33
C LEU A 118 7.11 -5.48 12.93
N ALA A 119 7.10 -5.83 11.64
CA ALA A 119 7.84 -6.99 11.13
C ALA A 119 9.35 -6.84 11.40
N ARG A 120 9.89 -5.66 11.10
CA ARG A 120 11.30 -5.31 11.37
C ARG A 120 11.65 -5.40 12.85
N GLU A 121 10.83 -4.79 13.73
CA GLU A 121 11.06 -4.83 15.18
C GLU A 121 11.01 -6.25 15.75
N LEU A 122 10.20 -7.13 15.17
CA LEU A 122 10.08 -8.53 15.58
C LEU A 122 11.05 -9.47 14.85
N GLY A 123 11.85 -8.98 13.90
CA GLY A 123 12.78 -9.78 13.11
C GLY A 123 12.10 -10.72 12.10
N ASP A 124 10.85 -10.46 11.71
CA ASP A 124 10.13 -11.21 10.68
C ASP A 124 10.55 -10.73 9.28
N THR A 125 11.69 -11.24 8.81
CA THR A 125 12.31 -10.81 7.55
C THR A 125 11.46 -11.11 6.32
N GLN A 126 10.64 -12.17 6.37
CA GLN A 126 9.75 -12.53 5.26
C GLN A 126 8.65 -11.48 5.09
N ARG A 127 7.97 -11.12 6.18
CA ARG A 127 6.93 -10.07 6.13
C ARG A 127 7.52 -8.71 5.86
N GLU A 128 8.67 -8.39 6.46
CA GLU A 128 9.39 -7.16 6.19
C GLU A 128 9.66 -6.98 4.69
N ALA A 129 10.23 -8.00 4.03
CA ALA A 129 10.52 -7.95 2.60
C ALA A 129 9.25 -7.82 1.74
N ALA A 130 8.18 -8.56 2.09
CA ALA A 130 6.92 -8.51 1.36
C ALA A 130 6.24 -7.12 1.46
N TYR A 131 6.18 -6.57 2.67
CA TYR A 131 5.62 -5.24 2.93
C TYR A 131 6.46 -4.15 2.27
N ARG A 132 7.80 -4.25 2.36
CA ARG A 132 8.73 -3.35 1.67
C ARG A 132 8.47 -3.29 0.17
N LEU A 133 8.39 -4.45 -0.49
CA LEU A 133 8.14 -4.53 -1.93
C LEU A 133 6.79 -3.91 -2.32
N ALA A 134 5.74 -4.20 -1.55
CA ALA A 134 4.41 -3.63 -1.78
C ALA A 134 4.39 -2.10 -1.57
N ILE A 135 5.08 -1.59 -0.55
CA ILE A 135 5.23 -0.15 -0.31
C ILE A 135 5.92 0.53 -1.48
N ARG A 136 7.04 -0.01 -1.97
CA ARG A 136 7.79 0.54 -3.11
C ARG A 136 6.95 0.61 -4.38
N ARG A 137 6.20 -0.47 -4.66
CA ARG A 137 5.30 -0.54 -5.82
C ARG A 137 4.14 0.46 -5.69
N GLY A 138 3.56 0.59 -4.50
CA GLY A 138 2.55 1.61 -4.21
C GLY A 138 3.10 3.03 -4.39
N LEU A 139 4.27 3.34 -3.85
CA LEU A 139 4.93 4.63 -4.04
C LEU A 139 5.15 4.95 -5.52
N ARG A 140 5.66 3.99 -6.30
CA ARG A 140 5.81 4.15 -7.75
C ARG A 140 4.47 4.46 -8.43
N SER A 141 3.38 3.78 -8.03
CA SER A 141 2.04 4.06 -8.55
C SER A 141 1.60 5.49 -8.23
N VAL A 142 1.76 5.94 -6.99
CA VAL A 142 1.39 7.29 -6.54
C VAL A 142 2.20 8.37 -7.25
N LEU A 143 3.50 8.18 -7.41
CA LEU A 143 4.37 9.10 -8.15
C LEU A 143 3.92 9.27 -9.60
N GLN A 144 3.51 8.18 -10.27
CA GLN A 144 2.96 8.25 -11.63
C GLN A 144 1.61 9.00 -11.72
N LEU A 145 0.85 9.04 -10.63
CA LEU A 145 -0.42 9.78 -10.55
C LEU A 145 -0.23 11.24 -10.11
N THR A 146 0.96 11.60 -9.64
CA THR A 146 1.24 12.96 -9.17
C THR A 146 1.56 13.87 -10.35
N PHE A 147 0.88 15.01 -10.45
CA PHE A 147 1.21 16.05 -11.41
C PHE A 147 2.52 16.73 -10.99
N GLY A 148 3.64 16.27 -11.55
CA GLY A 148 4.97 16.75 -11.23
C GLY A 148 5.33 18.09 -11.89
N PHE A 149 6.23 18.82 -11.27
CA PHE A 149 6.87 19.99 -11.88
C PHE A 149 7.68 19.56 -13.10
N GLY A 150 7.54 20.28 -14.22
CA GLY A 150 8.27 20.00 -15.46
C GLY A 150 7.62 18.96 -16.38
N GLN A 151 6.50 18.33 -16.00
CA GLN A 151 5.73 17.51 -16.93
C GLN A 151 4.85 18.38 -17.84
N PRO A 152 4.72 18.04 -19.13
CA PRO A 152 3.84 18.77 -20.03
C PRO A 152 2.37 18.48 -19.70
N LEU A 153 1.69 19.48 -19.13
CA LEU A 153 0.27 19.42 -18.75
C LEU A 153 -0.65 20.12 -19.76
N TRP A 154 -0.35 20.04 -21.06
CA TRP A 154 -1.11 20.72 -22.13
C TRP A 154 -2.59 20.33 -22.19
N TYR A 155 -2.96 19.17 -21.65
CA TYR A 155 -4.32 18.66 -21.55
C TYR A 155 -5.08 19.16 -20.32
N ILE A 156 -4.45 19.94 -19.44
CA ILE A 156 -5.05 20.51 -18.24
C ILE A 156 -5.30 22.00 -18.46
N ARG A 157 -6.54 22.45 -18.24
CA ARG A 157 -6.93 23.86 -18.44
C ARG A 157 -6.19 24.84 -17.53
N GLN A 158 -5.85 24.43 -16.31
CA GLN A 158 -5.17 25.27 -15.31
C GLN A 158 -3.97 24.52 -14.68
N PRO A 159 -2.87 24.29 -15.43
CA PRO A 159 -1.74 23.46 -15.00
C PRO A 159 -1.15 23.86 -13.65
N GLN A 160 -1.04 25.17 -13.41
CA GLN A 160 -0.47 25.72 -12.17
C GLN A 160 -1.23 25.29 -10.90
N ARG A 161 -2.53 25.00 -11.02
CA ARG A 161 -3.36 24.53 -9.90
C ARG A 161 -3.33 23.02 -9.72
N ALA A 162 -2.83 22.28 -10.70
CA ALA A 162 -2.76 20.83 -10.66
C ALA A 162 -1.45 20.32 -10.05
N PHE A 163 -0.37 21.11 -10.07
CA PHE A 163 0.93 20.70 -9.53
C PHE A 163 0.84 20.20 -8.08
N GLY A 164 1.48 19.07 -7.82
CA GLY A 164 1.42 18.37 -6.52
C GLY A 164 0.09 17.64 -6.26
N GLY A 165 -0.92 17.85 -7.09
CA GLY A 165 -2.16 17.09 -7.07
C GLY A 165 -1.94 15.65 -7.50
N VAL A 166 -2.75 14.75 -6.95
CA VAL A 166 -2.75 13.32 -7.27
C VAL A 166 -4.06 12.99 -7.97
N ARG A 167 -3.99 12.58 -9.23
CA ARG A 167 -5.18 12.16 -9.99
C ARG A 167 -5.69 10.81 -9.49
N GLU A 168 -6.98 10.56 -9.66
CA GLU A 168 -7.65 9.36 -9.16
C GLU A 168 -7.08 8.07 -9.75
N THR A 169 -6.86 8.02 -11.06
CA THR A 169 -6.26 6.88 -11.76
C THR A 169 -5.48 7.36 -13.00
N VAL A 170 -4.78 6.45 -13.68
CA VAL A 170 -4.00 6.79 -14.90
C VAL A 170 -4.88 7.31 -16.04
N TYR A 171 -6.18 7.00 -16.04
CA TYR A 171 -7.16 7.39 -17.06
C TYR A 171 -8.24 8.35 -16.52
N HIS A 172 -8.16 8.77 -15.25
CA HIS A 172 -9.11 9.72 -14.66
C HIS A 172 -8.36 10.83 -13.92
N ASN A 173 -8.40 12.05 -14.47
CA ASN A 173 -7.63 13.20 -14.00
C ASN A 173 -8.26 13.95 -12.81
N GLU A 174 -9.36 13.46 -12.23
CA GLU A 174 -10.00 14.10 -11.07
C GLU A 174 -9.03 14.16 -9.88
N ILE A 175 -8.93 15.34 -9.27
CA ILE A 175 -8.13 15.59 -8.08
C ILE A 175 -9.09 15.81 -6.92
N ARG A 176 -9.04 14.92 -5.94
CA ARG A 176 -9.76 15.07 -4.67
C ARG A 176 -8.79 15.32 -3.53
N VAL A 177 -9.26 15.99 -2.48
CA VAL A 177 -8.43 16.30 -1.30
C VAL A 177 -7.86 15.05 -0.63
N ASP A 178 -8.63 13.96 -0.60
CA ASP A 178 -8.23 12.69 0.00
C ASP A 178 -7.19 11.94 -0.86
N ASN A 179 -7.20 12.10 -2.19
CA ASN A 179 -6.09 11.61 -3.03
C ASN A 179 -4.76 12.23 -2.61
N VAL A 180 -4.75 13.52 -2.28
CA VAL A 180 -3.53 14.20 -1.87
C VAL A 180 -3.18 13.85 -0.43
N GLN A 181 -4.15 13.96 0.48
CA GLN A 181 -3.92 13.81 1.92
C GLN A 181 -3.39 12.42 2.28
N HIS A 182 -4.07 11.33 1.89
CA HIS A 182 -3.66 9.99 2.29
C HIS A 182 -2.30 9.59 1.72
N ASN A 183 -2.05 9.96 0.46
CA ASN A 183 -0.76 9.71 -0.18
C ASN A 183 0.37 10.52 0.45
N LEU A 184 0.14 11.80 0.77
CA LEU A 184 1.12 12.62 1.48
C LEU A 184 1.43 12.04 2.87
N MET A 185 0.40 11.66 3.64
CA MET A 185 0.58 11.09 4.97
C MET A 185 1.35 9.76 4.93
N ALA A 186 1.03 8.89 3.96
CA ALA A 186 1.78 7.66 3.72
C ALA A 186 3.25 7.96 3.40
N ILE A 187 3.52 8.85 2.43
CA ILE A 187 4.88 9.21 2.01
C ILE A 187 5.67 9.78 3.18
N MET A 188 5.10 10.71 3.95
CA MET A 188 5.78 11.28 5.12
C MET A 188 6.14 10.22 6.15
N LYS A 189 5.26 9.24 6.38
CA LYS A 189 5.50 8.16 7.31
C LYS A 189 6.54 7.17 6.79
N ILE A 190 6.47 6.82 5.51
CA ILE A 190 7.47 5.98 4.86
C ILE A 190 8.85 6.63 4.92
N LEU A 191 8.98 7.93 4.59
CA LEU A 191 10.24 8.66 4.67
C LEU A 191 10.83 8.73 6.09
N ARG A 192 10.02 8.63 7.14
CA ARG A 192 10.50 8.58 8.54
C ARG A 192 11.03 7.20 8.94
N HIS A 193 10.56 6.13 8.32
CA HIS A 193 10.80 4.76 8.76
C HIS A 193 11.64 3.91 7.79
N PHE A 194 11.62 4.23 6.50
CA PHE A 194 12.48 3.61 5.50
C PHE A 194 13.90 4.16 5.61
N SER A 195 14.86 3.25 5.62
CA SER A 195 16.26 3.52 5.36
C SER A 195 16.52 3.72 3.86
N ARG A 196 17.75 4.06 3.46
CA ARG A 196 18.09 4.17 2.03
C ARG A 196 18.01 2.82 1.33
N GLU A 197 18.44 1.76 2.00
CA GLU A 197 18.41 0.38 1.53
C GLU A 197 16.96 -0.07 1.27
N ASP A 198 15.99 0.44 2.02
CA ASP A 198 14.59 0.09 1.81
C ASP A 198 14.02 0.57 0.46
N PHE A 199 14.69 1.50 -0.21
CA PHE A 199 14.30 1.97 -1.53
C PHE A 199 15.00 1.22 -2.67
N THR A 200 16.09 0.48 -2.41
CA THR A 200 16.90 -0.15 -3.47
C THR A 200 16.24 -1.42 -4.03
N HIS A 201 16.58 -1.74 -5.28
CA HIS A 201 15.96 -2.79 -6.11
C HIS A 201 16.70 -4.13 -6.08
N GLU A 202 17.60 -4.37 -5.12
CA GLU A 202 18.61 -5.45 -5.20
C GLU A 202 18.03 -6.86 -5.46
N ASP A 203 16.73 -7.09 -5.22
CA ASP A 203 16.07 -8.39 -5.38
C ASP A 203 14.96 -8.46 -6.47
N ASP A 204 14.73 -7.43 -7.31
CA ASP A 204 13.65 -7.46 -8.33
C ASP A 204 14.06 -8.10 -9.69
N GLU A 205 15.33 -8.46 -9.88
CA GLU A 205 15.79 -9.24 -11.04
C GLU A 205 15.96 -10.73 -10.69
N ALA A 206 14.85 -11.48 -10.70
CA ALA A 206 14.95 -12.88 -11.12
C ALA A 206 15.17 -12.87 -12.65
N PRO A 207 16.04 -13.74 -13.20
CA PRO A 207 16.55 -13.58 -14.55
C PRO A 207 15.42 -13.60 -15.56
N ALA A 208 15.36 -12.56 -16.39
CA ALA A 208 14.59 -12.58 -17.61
C ALA A 208 14.94 -13.90 -18.34
N ASN A 209 13.91 -14.73 -18.47
CA ASN A 209 13.91 -16.01 -19.16
C ASN A 209 14.82 -15.95 -20.39
N GLN A 210 15.87 -16.78 -20.42
CA GLN A 210 16.67 -17.02 -21.62
C GLN A 210 15.71 -17.56 -22.68
N ALA A 211 15.25 -16.70 -23.57
CA ALA A 211 14.60 -17.15 -24.79
C ALA A 211 15.66 -17.94 -25.59
N PRO A 212 15.39 -19.18 -26.03
CA PRO A 212 16.30 -19.84 -26.94
C PRO A 212 16.43 -18.98 -28.20
N SER A 213 17.67 -18.63 -28.51
CA SER A 213 18.09 -18.07 -29.78
C SER A 213 17.45 -18.86 -30.91
N SER A 214 16.42 -18.29 -31.54
CA SER A 214 15.95 -18.73 -32.85
C SER A 214 16.46 -17.72 -33.85
N SER A 215 17.46 -18.14 -34.61
CA SER A 215 18.01 -17.39 -35.73
C SER A 215 16.89 -16.99 -36.71
N PRO A 216 16.91 -15.77 -37.26
CA PRO A 216 15.90 -15.35 -38.23
C PRO A 216 16.00 -16.21 -39.50
N LYS A 217 14.87 -16.76 -39.94
CA LYS A 217 14.73 -17.34 -41.29
C LYS A 217 14.89 -16.23 -42.33
N PRO A 218 15.66 -16.44 -43.41
CA PRO A 218 15.79 -15.44 -44.47
C PRO A 218 14.46 -15.24 -45.19
N LEU A 219 14.14 -13.97 -45.45
CA LEU A 219 13.02 -13.53 -46.29
C LEU A 219 13.13 -14.18 -47.68
N GLY A 220 12.04 -14.84 -48.10
CA GLY A 220 11.90 -15.38 -49.44
C GLY A 220 12.03 -14.28 -50.49
N GLN A 221 12.80 -14.56 -51.54
CA GLN A 221 12.92 -13.72 -52.73
C GLN A 221 11.57 -13.64 -53.48
N PRO A 222 11.30 -12.52 -54.17
CA PRO A 222 10.08 -12.36 -54.94
C PRO A 222 10.10 -13.28 -56.18
N ARG A 223 8.96 -13.92 -56.47
CA ARG A 223 8.76 -14.69 -57.69
C ARG A 223 8.62 -13.72 -58.88
N GLN A 224 9.43 -13.94 -59.91
CA GLN A 224 9.15 -13.50 -61.29
C GLN A 224 8.08 -14.41 -61.89
#